data_AF-A0A376ZL76-F1
#
_entry.id   AF-A0A376ZL76-F1
#
_cell.length_a   1.000
_cell.length_b   1.000
_cell.length_c   1.000
_cell.angle_alpha   90.00
_cell.angle_beta   90.00
_cell.angle_gamma   90.00
#
_symmetry.space_group_name_H-M   'P 1'
#
loop_
_entity.id
_entity.type
_entity.pdbx_description
1 polymer ?
#
loop_
_entity_poly.entity_id
_entity_poly.type
_entity_poly.pdbx_seq_one_letter_code
_entity_poly.pdbx_strand_id
1 'polypeptide(L)' 'MYRYLSIAAVVLSAAFSGPALAEGINSFSQAKAAAVKVHADAPGTFYCGCKINWQGKKGRC' A
#
# COMPACT_ATOMS: atom_id res chain seq x y z
N MET A 1 6.53 41.45 6.97
CA MET A 1 5.52 40.81 6.07
C MET A 1 6.14 39.74 5.18
N TYR A 2 7.21 40.01 4.41
CA TYR A 2 7.85 39.00 3.54
C TYR A 2 8.34 37.73 4.27
N ARG A 3 8.91 37.86 5.49
CA ARG A 3 9.32 36.69 6.31
C ARG A 3 8.17 35.73 6.65
N TYR A 4 6.97 36.24 6.93
CA TYR A 4 5.81 35.40 7.23
C TYR A 4 5.24 34.73 5.97
N LEU A 5 5.32 35.42 4.83
CA LEU A 5 4.98 34.86 3.52
C LEU A 5 5.94 33.74 3.12
N SER A 6 7.25 33.89 3.38
CA SER A 6 8.24 32.83 3.15
C SER A 6 7.99 31.61 4.02
N ILE A 7 7.64 31.79 5.30
CA ILE A 7 7.32 30.67 6.21
C ILE A 7 6.04 29.96 5.76
N ALA A 8 5.00 30.71 5.39
CA ALA A 8 3.77 30.15 4.87
C ALA A 8 4.01 29.32 3.60
N ALA A 9 4.85 29.79 2.69
CA ALA A 9 5.20 29.07 1.46
C ALA A 9 5.92 27.73 1.73
N VAL A 10 6.82 27.68 2.72
CA VAL A 10 7.54 26.45 3.11
C VAL A 10 6.62 25.44 3.79
N VAL A 11 5.70 25.91 4.65
CA VAL A 11 4.71 25.04 5.29
C VAL A 11 3.74 24.44 4.26
N LEU A 12 3.33 25.24 3.27
CA LEU A 12 2.42 24.80 2.21
C LEU A 12 3.06 23.73 1.30
N SER A 13 4.33 23.88 0.95
CA SER A 13 5.04 22.91 0.12
C SER A 13 5.31 21.59 0.84
N ALA A 14 5.63 21.63 2.15
CA ALA A 14 5.77 20.44 2.98
C ALA A 14 4.43 19.69 3.14
N ALA A 15 3.31 20.41 3.29
CA ALA A 15 1.98 19.81 3.41
C ALA A 15 1.48 19.13 2.12
N PHE A 16 1.94 19.60 0.95
CA PHE A 16 1.59 19.01 -0.36
C PHE A 16 2.54 17.92 -0.84
N SER A 17 3.58 17.60 -0.06
CA SER A 17 4.50 16.49 -0.33
C SER A 17 3.84 15.16 0.09
N GLY A 18 2.67 14.86 -0.48
CA GLY A 18 2.07 13.52 -0.43
C GLY A 18 2.98 12.50 -1.12
N PRO A 19 2.77 11.19 -0.91
CA PRO A 19 3.62 10.15 -1.47
C PRO A 19 3.52 10.14 -2.99
N ALA A 20 4.38 10.90 -3.67
CA ALA A 20 4.61 10.81 -5.11
C ALA A 20 5.29 9.49 -5.51
N LEU A 21 5.70 8.69 -4.52
CA LEU A 21 6.25 7.35 -4.65
C LEU A 21 5.19 6.29 -4.32
N ALA A 22 3.99 6.42 -4.86
CA ALA A 22 3.14 5.25 -4.99
C ALA A 22 3.72 4.42 -6.13
N GLU A 23 4.60 3.45 -5.80
CA GLU A 23 5.04 2.41 -6.72
C GLU A 23 3.77 1.63 -7.12
N GLY A 24 3.11 2.11 -8.18
CA GLY A 24 1.86 1.56 -8.65
C GLY A 24 2.04 0.09 -8.99
N ILE A 25 0.98 -0.68 -8.79
CA ILE A 25 0.93 -2.05 -9.29
C ILE A 25 0.72 -1.95 -10.81
N ASN A 26 1.81 -2.08 -11.56
CA ASN A 26 1.84 -1.95 -13.02
C ASN A 26 1.80 -3.32 -13.73
N SER A 27 1.65 -4.40 -12.97
CA SER A 27 1.56 -5.74 -13.54
C SER A 27 0.74 -6.68 -12.65
N PHE A 28 0.18 -7.70 -13.29
CA PHE A 28 -0.57 -8.73 -12.59
C PHE A 28 0.30 -9.51 -11.58
N SER A 29 1.60 -9.66 -11.84
CA SER A 29 2.52 -10.31 -10.90
C SER A 29 2.75 -9.48 -9.63
N GLN A 30 2.89 -8.17 -9.77
CA GLN A 30 2.94 -7.24 -8.63
C GLN A 30 1.62 -7.26 -7.84
N ALA A 31 0.48 -7.30 -8.54
CA ALA A 31 -0.85 -7.37 -7.92
C ALA A 31 -0.97 -8.61 -7.02
N LYS A 32 -0.58 -9.78 -7.54
CA LYS A 32 -0.57 -11.03 -6.77
C LYS A 32 0.34 -10.94 -5.55
N ALA A 33 1.52 -10.33 -5.66
CA ALA A 33 2.44 -10.20 -4.53
C ALA A 33 1.88 -9.27 -3.43
N ALA A 34 1.20 -8.19 -3.81
CA ALA A 34 0.51 -7.31 -2.87
C ALA A 34 -0.69 -8.01 -2.22
N ALA A 35 -1.46 -8.78 -2.99
CA ALA A 35 -2.61 -9.54 -2.50
C ALA A 35 -2.23 -10.52 -1.38
N VAL A 36 -1.08 -11.19 -1.47
CA VAL A 36 -0.59 -12.07 -0.39
C VAL A 36 -0.46 -11.32 0.94
N LYS A 37 0.03 -10.06 0.91
CA LYS A 37 0.18 -9.24 2.12
C LYS A 37 -1.17 -8.78 2.67
N VAL A 38 -2.08 -8.35 1.79
CA VAL A 38 -3.43 -7.90 2.18
C VAL A 38 -4.25 -9.04 2.77
N HIS A 39 -4.06 -10.26 2.30
CA HIS A 39 -4.78 -11.45 2.74
C HIS A 39 -4.00 -12.30 3.76
N ALA A 40 -2.91 -11.77 4.35
CA ALA A 40 -2.09 -12.52 5.32
C ALA A 40 -2.92 -13.03 6.50
N ASP A 41 -3.86 -12.21 6.98
CA ASP A 41 -4.70 -12.49 8.15
C ASP A 41 -6.16 -12.79 7.76
N ALA A 42 -6.41 -13.14 6.49
CA ALA A 42 -7.76 -13.47 6.05
C ALA A 42 -8.28 -14.73 6.77
N PRO A 43 -9.55 -14.74 7.21
CA PRO A 43 -10.11 -15.86 7.99
C PRO A 43 -10.23 -17.16 7.17
N GLY A 44 -10.25 -17.07 5.84
CA GLY A 44 -10.29 -18.22 4.97
C GLY A 44 -10.31 -17.86 3.48
N THR A 45 -10.37 -18.88 2.62
CA THR A 45 -10.54 -18.72 1.19
C THR A 45 -11.91 -18.12 0.87
N PHE A 46 -11.97 -17.38 -0.24
CA PHE A 46 -13.16 -16.64 -0.65
C PHE A 46 -14.43 -17.51 -0.79
N TYR A 47 -14.28 -18.74 -1.29
CA TYR A 47 -15.43 -19.63 -1.51
C TYR A 47 -15.61 -20.63 -0.36
N CYS A 48 -14.59 -21.45 -0.06
CA CYS A 48 -14.72 -22.56 0.87
C CYS A 48 -14.39 -22.21 2.33
N GLY A 49 -14.04 -20.95 2.64
CA GLY A 49 -13.74 -20.51 4.02
C GLY A 49 -12.50 -21.15 4.64
N CYS A 50 -11.62 -21.68 3.81
CA CYS A 50 -10.56 -22.58 4.18
C CYS A 50 -9.33 -21.76 4.63
N LYS A 51 -8.76 -21.97 5.83
CA LYS A 51 -7.66 -21.13 6.33
C LYS A 51 -6.43 -21.23 5.42
N ILE A 52 -5.94 -20.09 4.94
CA ILE A 52 -4.79 -20.04 4.03
C ILE A 52 -3.49 -20.02 4.84
N ASN A 53 -2.61 -20.97 4.58
CA ASN A 53 -1.24 -20.95 5.08
C ASN A 53 -0.30 -20.40 3.98
N TRP A 54 0.21 -19.19 4.20
CA TRP A 54 1.09 -18.51 3.26
C TRP A 54 2.54 -19.00 3.40
N GLN A 55 3.13 -19.48 2.30
CA GLN A 55 4.55 -19.80 2.18
C GLN A 55 5.17 -18.96 1.06
N GLY A 56 5.82 -17.87 1.45
CA GLY A 56 6.30 -16.86 0.50
C GLY A 56 5.15 -16.27 -0.30
N LYS A 57 5.16 -16.44 -1.64
CA LYS A 57 4.12 -15.90 -2.55
C LYS A 57 2.99 -16.88 -2.87
N LYS A 58 2.95 -18.05 -2.20
CA LYS A 58 1.97 -19.11 -2.46
C LYS A 58 1.14 -19.37 -1.21
N GLY A 59 -0.17 -19.47 -1.38
CA GLY A 59 -1.10 -19.87 -0.31
C GLY A 59 -1.57 -21.28 -0.55
N ARG A 60 -1.66 -22.07 0.52
CA ARG A 60 -2.35 -23.37 0.51
C ARG A 60 -3.47 -23.35 1.54
N CYS A 61 -4.63 -23.84 1.13
CA CYS A 61 -5.47 -24.63 2.02
C CYS A 61 -5.13 -26.10 1.72
#